data_AF-A0A7Z9QMD7-F1
#
_entry.id   AF-A0A7Z9QMD7-F1
#
_cell.length_a   1.000
_cell.length_b   1.000
_cell.length_c   1.000
_cell.angle_alpha   90.00
_cell.angle_beta   90.00
_cell.angle_gamma   90.00
#
_symmetry.space_group_name_H-M   'P 1'
#
loop_
_entity.id
_entity.type
_entity.pdbx_description
1 polymer ?
#
loop_
_entity_poly.entity_id
_entity_poly.type
_entity_poly.pdbx_seq_one_letter_code
_entity_poly.pdbx_strand_id
1 'polypeptide(L)'
;QAKNDAAELNEHTSIDIDVLSNDIDPEGGPLTITDLSDPANGSATLNPDDSIHYEPDAHYVGNDSFTYTVNDEDGASSTATVNILIVPTMPDAVADSAYSNGAPVTIDILANDTGLEDGPLIVVAGDGANGTVTIDPITHHAIYTPSPHFVGVDTFYYKVFDSHFDYSATSVTVTVAALVANDDDPSDIAGFSGDSTVIFNVLDNDTGIDDQPLVLVAADGDNGVTSIDPNDLTIGYRPSADFSGDDSFLYKVFDADYDHDSAKVDVNGVLSGSETDDADLTGSAGNDILFGLGGNDTLDGGEGTDAVLGGAGDDVLIFDANDSFLDGGSGVDTLSLNWDDGSLDELLTKIDNIEQAELNTAGANGEQSYLLSDTGISSLSLSDGVISIDNSGNATNSDGITGLNFAQLSGGVSVFADVPIDAVFV
;
A
#
# COMPACT_ATOMS: atom_id res chain seq x y z
N GLN A 1 -44.24 9.40 -71.54
CA GLN A 1 -42.81 9.65 -71.89
C GLN A 1 -42.00 9.53 -70.63
N ALA A 2 -41.19 8.48 -70.57
CA ALA A 2 -40.26 8.23 -69.50
C ALA A 2 -38.97 9.03 -69.71
N LYS A 3 -38.38 9.57 -68.66
CA LYS A 3 -37.08 10.24 -68.67
C LYS A 3 -36.12 9.57 -67.71
N ASN A 4 -34.83 9.69 -68.02
CA ASN A 4 -33.81 9.09 -67.18
C ASN A 4 -33.73 9.79 -65.82
N ASP A 5 -33.46 8.97 -64.80
CA ASP A 5 -33.29 9.40 -63.42
C ASP A 5 -31.85 9.17 -62.96
N ALA A 6 -31.50 9.79 -61.84
CA ALA A 6 -30.23 9.58 -61.19
C ALA A 6 -30.39 9.60 -59.66
N ALA A 7 -29.62 8.76 -58.99
CA ALA A 7 -29.54 8.69 -57.53
C ALA A 7 -28.08 8.52 -57.08
N GLU A 8 -27.78 9.01 -55.88
CA GLU A 8 -26.49 8.81 -55.21
C GLU A 8 -26.77 8.42 -53.76
N LEU A 9 -26.03 7.45 -53.26
CA LEU A 9 -26.13 6.95 -51.90
C LEU A 9 -24.79 6.40 -51.42
N ASN A 10 -24.62 6.35 -50.10
CA ASN A 10 -23.48 5.65 -49.51
C ASN A 10 -23.71 4.14 -49.62
N GLU A 11 -22.63 3.37 -49.72
CA GLU A 11 -22.70 1.92 -49.53
C GLU A 11 -23.38 1.57 -48.19
N HIS A 12 -23.96 0.38 -48.10
CA HIS A 12 -24.71 -0.09 -46.93
C HIS A 12 -25.99 0.70 -46.59
N THR A 13 -26.40 1.63 -47.46
CA THR A 13 -27.71 2.29 -47.40
C THR A 13 -28.58 1.86 -48.57
N SER A 14 -29.90 2.07 -48.43
CA SER A 14 -30.87 1.88 -49.51
C SER A 14 -31.63 3.19 -49.76
N ILE A 15 -32.25 3.30 -50.93
CA ILE A 15 -32.95 4.51 -51.35
C ILE A 15 -34.25 4.16 -52.10
N ASP A 16 -35.31 4.92 -51.82
CA ASP A 16 -36.54 4.91 -52.60
C ASP A 16 -36.51 6.05 -53.63
N ILE A 17 -36.69 5.74 -54.90
CA ILE A 17 -36.56 6.66 -56.03
C ILE A 17 -37.94 6.91 -56.65
N ASP A 18 -38.40 8.16 -56.62
CA ASP A 18 -39.61 8.60 -57.33
C ASP A 18 -39.31 8.88 -58.80
N VAL A 19 -39.29 7.81 -59.60
CA VAL A 19 -38.98 7.85 -61.03
C VAL A 19 -40.09 8.50 -61.87
N LEU A 20 -41.33 8.56 -61.38
CA LEU A 20 -42.44 9.15 -62.13
C LEU A 20 -42.46 10.68 -62.03
N SER A 21 -41.69 11.27 -61.10
CA SER A 21 -41.67 12.71 -60.83
C SER A 21 -41.31 13.59 -62.03
N ASN A 22 -40.51 13.08 -62.98
CA ASN A 22 -40.06 13.79 -64.17
C ASN A 22 -40.71 13.28 -65.49
N ASP A 23 -41.58 12.28 -65.36
CA ASP A 23 -42.29 11.63 -66.44
C ASP A 23 -43.60 12.35 -66.79
N ILE A 24 -44.05 12.18 -68.03
CA ILE A 24 -45.29 12.82 -68.47
C ILE A 24 -46.04 11.96 -69.48
N ASP A 25 -47.34 11.77 -69.24
CA ASP A 25 -48.28 11.39 -70.27
C ASP A 25 -48.67 12.64 -71.09
N PRO A 26 -48.40 12.71 -72.41
CA PRO A 26 -48.81 13.84 -73.24
C PRO A 26 -50.32 14.12 -73.22
N GLU A 27 -51.14 13.10 -72.95
CA GLU A 27 -52.59 13.16 -72.84
C GLU A 27 -53.06 13.54 -71.42
N GLY A 28 -52.15 13.52 -70.44
CA GLY A 28 -52.37 13.96 -69.06
C GLY A 28 -53.00 12.91 -68.14
N GLY A 29 -53.04 11.64 -68.55
CA GLY A 29 -53.44 10.50 -67.74
C GLY A 29 -52.35 10.03 -66.77
N PRO A 30 -52.70 9.08 -65.88
CA PRO A 30 -51.74 8.47 -64.97
C PRO A 30 -50.78 7.53 -65.71
N LEU A 31 -49.55 7.41 -65.19
CA LEU A 31 -48.56 6.45 -65.65
C LEU A 31 -48.44 5.31 -64.64
N THR A 32 -48.24 4.10 -65.15
CA THR A 32 -48.03 2.89 -64.33
C THR A 32 -46.74 2.20 -64.72
N ILE A 33 -45.92 1.79 -63.75
CA ILE A 33 -44.70 1.03 -64.00
C ILE A 33 -45.07 -0.43 -64.28
N THR A 34 -44.74 -0.94 -65.46
CA THR A 34 -45.12 -2.28 -65.90
C THR A 34 -43.97 -3.26 -65.98
N ASP A 35 -42.76 -2.77 -66.25
CA ASP A 35 -41.55 -3.59 -66.28
C ASP A 35 -40.43 -2.90 -65.51
N LEU A 36 -39.65 -3.70 -64.77
CA LEU A 36 -38.46 -3.28 -64.03
C LEU A 36 -37.37 -4.32 -64.29
N SER A 37 -36.19 -3.88 -64.72
CA SER A 37 -35.03 -4.76 -64.89
C SER A 37 -34.21 -4.84 -63.61
N ASP A 38 -33.53 -5.96 -63.39
CA ASP A 38 -32.55 -6.05 -62.31
C ASP A 38 -31.29 -5.22 -62.65
N PRO A 39 -30.72 -4.51 -61.65
CA PRO A 39 -29.41 -3.88 -61.79
C PRO A 39 -28.29 -4.92 -61.72
N ALA A 40 -27.04 -4.51 -62.00
CA ALA A 40 -25.91 -5.43 -62.06
C ALA A 40 -25.25 -5.69 -60.70
N ASN A 41 -25.34 -4.75 -59.75
CA ASN A 41 -24.69 -4.81 -58.44
C ASN A 41 -25.65 -4.38 -57.32
N GLY A 42 -26.83 -4.99 -57.29
CA GLY A 42 -27.85 -4.76 -56.28
C GLY A 42 -29.19 -5.35 -56.66
N SER A 43 -30.25 -4.84 -56.03
CA SER A 43 -31.63 -5.21 -56.34
C SER A 43 -32.51 -3.96 -56.46
N ALA A 44 -33.50 -4.03 -57.35
CA ALA A 44 -34.51 -2.99 -57.53
C ALA A 44 -35.90 -3.60 -57.39
N THR A 45 -36.74 -3.02 -56.54
CA THR A 45 -38.12 -3.50 -56.32
C THR A 45 -39.11 -2.34 -56.34
N LEU A 46 -40.29 -2.57 -56.92
CA LEU A 46 -41.36 -1.57 -56.97
C LEU A 46 -42.12 -1.54 -55.64
N ASN A 47 -42.21 -0.36 -55.04
CA ASN A 47 -42.99 -0.12 -53.83
C ASN A 47 -44.48 0.08 -54.13
N PRO A 48 -45.37 -0.07 -53.14
CA PRO A 48 -46.81 0.15 -53.31
C PRO A 48 -47.22 1.59 -53.67
N ASP A 49 -46.33 2.57 -53.50
CA ASP A 49 -46.53 3.98 -53.82
C ASP A 49 -45.91 4.40 -55.16
N ASP A 50 -45.57 3.42 -56.00
CA ASP A 50 -44.93 3.57 -57.31
C ASP A 50 -43.49 4.13 -57.30
N SER A 51 -42.87 4.30 -56.12
CA SER A 51 -41.42 4.50 -56.01
C SER A 51 -40.66 3.18 -56.22
N ILE A 52 -39.39 3.25 -56.61
CA ILE A 52 -38.53 2.07 -56.74
C ILE A 52 -37.52 2.05 -55.59
N HIS A 53 -37.57 1.00 -54.78
CA HIS A 53 -36.58 0.70 -53.76
C HIS A 53 -35.33 0.09 -54.40
N TYR A 54 -34.17 0.70 -54.17
CA TYR A 54 -32.87 0.16 -54.56
C TYR A 54 -32.02 -0.16 -53.33
N GLU A 55 -31.49 -1.38 -53.30
CA GLU A 55 -30.55 -1.87 -52.30
C GLU A 55 -29.30 -2.41 -53.02
N PRO A 56 -28.11 -1.79 -52.86
CA PRO A 56 -26.89 -2.25 -53.51
C PRO A 56 -26.41 -3.59 -52.94
N ASP A 57 -25.64 -4.33 -53.72
CA ASP A 57 -24.93 -5.51 -53.21
C ASP A 57 -23.97 -5.08 -52.07
N ALA A 58 -23.80 -5.95 -51.08
CA ALA A 58 -22.95 -5.64 -49.93
C ALA A 58 -21.51 -5.27 -50.36
N HIS A 59 -21.02 -4.13 -49.86
CA HIS A 59 -19.68 -3.57 -50.13
C HIS A 59 -19.44 -3.18 -51.59
N TYR A 60 -20.50 -3.01 -52.40
CA TYR A 60 -20.34 -2.50 -53.76
C TYR A 60 -20.21 -0.97 -53.77
N VAL A 61 -19.09 -0.48 -54.32
CA VAL A 61 -18.85 0.93 -54.62
C VAL A 61 -18.68 1.11 -56.13
N GLY A 62 -19.40 2.08 -56.70
CA GLY A 62 -19.31 2.38 -58.13
C GLY A 62 -20.64 2.73 -58.76
N ASN A 63 -20.69 2.65 -60.08
CA ASN A 63 -21.87 2.94 -60.86
C ASN A 63 -22.72 1.69 -61.09
N ASP A 64 -24.01 1.81 -60.85
CA ASP A 64 -25.01 0.78 -61.19
C ASP A 64 -26.16 1.40 -61.99
N SER A 65 -27.00 0.58 -62.59
CA SER A 65 -28.15 1.06 -63.34
C SER A 65 -29.21 0.00 -63.54
N PHE A 66 -30.47 0.42 -63.59
CA PHE A 66 -31.58 -0.39 -64.06
C PHE A 66 -32.48 0.42 -65.00
N THR A 67 -33.43 -0.25 -65.64
CA THR A 67 -34.43 0.36 -66.52
C THR A 67 -35.84 0.08 -66.01
N TYR A 68 -36.74 1.03 -66.20
CA TYR A 68 -38.17 0.85 -65.96
C TYR A 68 -38.97 1.24 -67.21
N THR A 69 -40.12 0.61 -67.38
CA THR A 69 -41.08 0.95 -68.44
C THR A 69 -42.39 1.40 -67.82
N VAL A 70 -42.88 2.55 -68.27
CA VAL A 70 -44.21 3.06 -67.92
C VAL A 70 -45.17 2.88 -69.08
N ASN A 71 -46.42 2.54 -68.75
CA ASN A 71 -47.55 2.55 -69.66
C ASN A 71 -48.60 3.57 -69.25
N ASP A 72 -49.24 4.20 -70.24
CA ASP A 72 -50.48 4.95 -70.07
C ASP A 72 -51.71 4.03 -70.11
N GLU A 73 -52.89 4.60 -69.91
CA GLU A 73 -54.17 3.87 -69.95
C GLU A 73 -54.54 3.36 -71.36
N ASP A 74 -53.99 3.97 -72.40
CA ASP A 74 -54.22 3.64 -73.81
C ASP A 74 -53.23 2.58 -74.35
N GLY A 75 -52.27 2.16 -73.52
CA GLY A 75 -51.29 1.12 -73.80
C GLY A 75 -50.02 1.59 -74.52
N ALA A 76 -49.78 2.90 -74.63
CA ALA A 76 -48.49 3.42 -75.10
C ALA A 76 -47.44 3.25 -74.00
N SER A 77 -46.22 2.87 -74.39
CA SER A 77 -45.13 2.58 -73.46
C SER A 77 -43.90 3.45 -73.70
N SER A 78 -43.15 3.70 -72.64
CA SER A 78 -41.85 4.39 -72.69
C SER A 78 -40.91 3.81 -71.65
N THR A 79 -39.65 3.58 -72.03
CA THR A 79 -38.62 3.05 -71.15
C THR A 79 -37.58 4.13 -70.84
N ALA A 80 -37.12 4.19 -69.60
CA ALA A 80 -36.03 5.04 -69.16
C ALA A 80 -35.01 4.27 -68.31
N THR A 81 -33.84 4.88 -68.10
CA THR A 81 -32.75 4.34 -67.28
C THR A 81 -32.59 5.15 -66.00
N VAL A 82 -32.48 4.47 -64.87
CA VAL A 82 -32.04 5.03 -63.60
C VAL A 82 -30.54 4.77 -63.46
N ASN A 83 -29.74 5.82 -63.32
CA ASN A 83 -28.30 5.72 -63.11
C ASN A 83 -27.99 5.94 -61.62
N ILE A 84 -27.25 5.02 -61.00
CA ILE A 84 -26.97 5.07 -59.57
C ILE A 84 -25.47 5.20 -59.36
N LEU A 85 -25.07 6.07 -58.45
CA LEU A 85 -23.70 6.16 -57.95
C LEU A 85 -23.68 5.76 -56.48
N ILE A 86 -22.98 4.67 -56.17
CA ILE A 86 -22.73 4.21 -54.82
C ILE A 86 -21.34 4.68 -54.42
N VAL A 87 -21.25 5.50 -53.37
CA VAL A 87 -20.00 6.06 -52.85
C VAL A 87 -19.59 5.33 -51.56
N PRO A 88 -18.28 5.25 -51.25
CA PRO A 88 -17.83 4.62 -50.01
C PRO A 88 -18.31 5.39 -48.78
N THR A 89 -18.52 4.68 -47.67
CA THR A 89 -18.86 5.32 -46.38
C THR A 89 -17.56 5.70 -45.67
N MET A 90 -17.33 7.00 -45.51
CA MET A 90 -16.13 7.48 -44.82
C MET A 90 -16.15 7.10 -43.33
N PRO A 91 -15.04 6.61 -42.76
CA PRO A 91 -14.90 6.46 -41.32
C PRO A 91 -15.10 7.78 -40.58
N ASP A 92 -15.75 7.72 -39.42
CA ASP A 92 -15.89 8.83 -38.48
C ASP A 92 -15.48 8.37 -37.08
N ALA A 93 -14.25 8.74 -36.70
CA ALA A 93 -13.68 8.42 -35.40
C ALA A 93 -14.01 9.52 -34.38
N VAL A 94 -14.55 9.13 -33.23
CA VAL A 94 -15.01 10.03 -32.17
C VAL A 94 -14.09 9.90 -30.96
N ALA A 95 -13.75 11.02 -30.32
CA ALA A 95 -12.81 11.00 -29.20
C ALA A 95 -13.35 10.22 -27.99
N ASP A 96 -12.47 9.47 -27.33
CA ASP A 96 -12.78 8.67 -26.15
C ASP A 96 -12.18 9.24 -24.87
N SER A 97 -12.72 8.76 -23.75
CA SER A 97 -12.14 9.01 -22.43
C SER A 97 -12.16 7.76 -21.56
N ALA A 98 -11.12 7.57 -20.76
CA ALA A 98 -11.04 6.50 -19.78
C ALA A 98 -10.44 6.98 -18.45
N TYR A 99 -10.59 6.14 -17.43
CA TYR A 99 -10.03 6.37 -16.10
C TYR A 99 -9.17 5.18 -15.69
N SER A 100 -8.06 5.44 -15.01
CA SER A 100 -7.17 4.43 -14.43
C SER A 100 -6.78 4.84 -13.00
N ASN A 101 -6.55 3.85 -12.15
CA ASN A 101 -5.98 3.97 -10.81
C ASN A 101 -4.52 3.52 -10.77
N GLY A 102 -3.77 3.72 -11.87
CA GLY A 102 -2.39 3.26 -12.03
C GLY A 102 -2.25 1.88 -12.69
N ALA A 103 -3.32 1.08 -12.74
CA ALA A 103 -3.32 -0.21 -13.45
C ALA A 103 -3.65 -0.06 -14.95
N PRO A 104 -3.26 -1.04 -15.80
CA PRO A 104 -3.68 -1.08 -17.20
C PRO A 104 -5.20 -1.05 -17.35
N VAL A 105 -5.70 -0.25 -18.29
CA VAL A 105 -7.12 -0.12 -18.60
C VAL A 105 -7.39 -0.50 -20.05
N THR A 106 -8.46 -1.28 -20.26
CA THR A 106 -8.96 -1.65 -21.59
C THR A 106 -10.06 -0.69 -22.02
N ILE A 107 -9.96 -0.18 -23.24
CA ILE A 107 -10.81 0.87 -23.81
C ILE A 107 -11.35 0.37 -25.15
N ASP A 108 -12.67 0.38 -25.29
CA ASP A 108 -13.33 0.11 -26.56
C ASP A 108 -13.38 1.38 -27.41
N ILE A 109 -12.31 1.60 -28.19
CA ILE A 109 -12.09 2.80 -29.01
C ILE A 109 -12.92 2.84 -30.29
N LEU A 110 -13.75 1.82 -30.57
CA LEU A 110 -14.63 1.81 -31.74
C LEU A 110 -16.11 1.92 -31.36
N ALA A 111 -16.44 1.91 -30.06
CA ALA A 111 -17.82 1.83 -29.60
C ALA A 111 -18.69 3.04 -30.01
N ASN A 112 -18.06 4.20 -30.24
CA ASN A 112 -18.65 5.46 -30.65
C ASN A 112 -18.29 5.87 -32.08
N ASP A 113 -17.55 5.03 -32.81
CA ASP A 113 -17.13 5.29 -34.19
C ASP A 113 -18.20 4.79 -35.19
N THR A 114 -18.28 5.43 -36.36
CA THR A 114 -19.21 5.05 -37.44
C THR A 114 -18.51 4.99 -38.80
N GLY A 115 -19.16 4.42 -39.82
CA GLY A 115 -18.54 4.27 -41.15
C GLY A 115 -17.46 3.19 -41.19
N LEU A 116 -17.69 2.07 -40.49
CA LEU A 116 -16.77 0.94 -40.31
C LEU A 116 -17.41 -0.42 -40.67
N GLU A 117 -18.56 -0.39 -41.34
CA GLU A 117 -19.41 -1.54 -41.66
C GLU A 117 -18.69 -2.56 -42.57
N ASP A 118 -17.68 -2.12 -43.31
CA ASP A 118 -16.86 -2.89 -44.23
C ASP A 118 -15.61 -3.53 -43.59
N GLY A 119 -15.43 -3.34 -42.28
CA GLY A 119 -14.40 -3.99 -41.47
C GLY A 119 -13.26 -3.03 -41.11
N PRO A 120 -13.13 -2.64 -39.83
CA PRO A 120 -12.13 -1.66 -39.43
C PRO A 120 -10.72 -2.24 -39.40
N LEU A 121 -9.76 -1.45 -39.88
CA LEU A 121 -8.34 -1.64 -39.61
C LEU A 121 -7.85 -0.49 -38.71
N ILE A 122 -7.43 -0.82 -37.48
CA ILE A 122 -6.94 0.17 -36.53
C ILE A 122 -5.42 0.31 -36.60
N VAL A 123 -4.95 1.55 -36.60
CA VAL A 123 -3.54 1.89 -36.41
C VAL A 123 -3.43 2.91 -35.27
N VAL A 124 -2.78 2.53 -34.17
CA VAL A 124 -2.41 3.49 -33.12
C VAL A 124 -1.28 4.37 -33.65
N ALA A 125 -1.47 5.69 -33.57
CA ALA A 125 -0.56 6.66 -34.14
C ALA A 125 0.67 6.95 -33.23
N GLY A 126 0.64 6.46 -31.99
CA GLY A 126 1.75 6.51 -31.03
C GLY A 126 1.28 6.30 -29.59
N ASP A 127 2.24 6.02 -28.71
CA ASP A 127 2.03 5.99 -27.26
C ASP A 127 1.65 7.37 -26.70
N GLY A 128 1.05 7.38 -25.51
CA GLY A 128 0.90 8.59 -24.73
C GLY A 128 2.24 9.12 -24.22
N ALA A 129 2.28 10.35 -23.74
CA ALA A 129 3.53 10.90 -23.18
C ALA A 129 3.91 10.21 -21.87
N ASN A 130 2.92 9.62 -21.18
CA ASN A 130 3.08 9.04 -19.84
C ASN A 130 2.47 7.64 -19.74
N GLY A 131 2.40 6.90 -20.84
CA GLY A 131 1.90 5.54 -20.86
C GLY A 131 2.05 4.91 -22.23
N THR A 132 1.99 3.58 -22.27
CA THR A 132 2.07 2.80 -23.52
C THR A 132 0.71 2.30 -23.94
N VAL A 133 0.51 2.13 -25.24
CA VAL A 133 -0.74 1.63 -25.82
C VAL A 133 -0.46 0.41 -26.66
N THR A 134 -1.25 -0.64 -26.45
CA THR A 134 -1.30 -1.82 -27.32
C THR A 134 -2.72 -2.04 -27.78
N ILE A 135 -2.90 -2.67 -28.95
CA ILE A 135 -4.21 -3.07 -29.46
C ILE A 135 -4.35 -4.57 -29.33
N ASP A 136 -5.45 -5.02 -28.73
CA ASP A 136 -5.82 -6.43 -28.75
C ASP A 136 -6.13 -6.85 -30.20
N PRO A 137 -5.42 -7.84 -30.77
CA PRO A 137 -5.59 -8.21 -32.18
C PRO A 137 -6.90 -8.97 -32.46
N ILE A 138 -7.67 -9.33 -31.44
CA ILE A 138 -8.94 -10.04 -31.55
C ILE A 138 -10.10 -9.07 -31.30
N THR A 139 -10.07 -8.33 -30.20
CA THR A 139 -11.18 -7.43 -29.84
C THR A 139 -11.03 -6.03 -30.41
N HIS A 140 -9.83 -5.67 -30.89
CA HIS A 140 -9.45 -4.32 -31.33
C HIS A 140 -9.52 -3.25 -30.23
N HIS A 141 -9.68 -3.65 -28.96
CA HIS A 141 -9.64 -2.73 -27.84
C HIS A 141 -8.22 -2.22 -27.58
N ALA A 142 -8.11 -0.96 -27.19
CA ALA A 142 -6.86 -0.39 -26.72
C ALA A 142 -6.61 -0.78 -25.27
N ILE A 143 -5.41 -1.27 -24.97
CA ILE A 143 -4.92 -1.47 -23.61
C ILE A 143 -3.90 -0.37 -23.35
N TYR A 144 -4.30 0.62 -22.54
CA TYR A 144 -3.43 1.68 -22.06
C TYR A 144 -2.80 1.26 -20.74
N THR A 145 -1.48 1.28 -20.67
CA THR A 145 -0.71 1.05 -19.44
C THR A 145 -0.04 2.35 -19.05
N PRO A 146 -0.47 3.02 -17.94
CA PRO A 146 0.24 4.18 -17.42
C PRO A 146 1.72 3.84 -17.18
N SER A 147 2.59 4.82 -17.40
CA SER A 147 3.96 4.72 -16.91
C SER A 147 3.92 4.60 -15.38
N PRO A 148 4.83 3.81 -14.77
CA PRO A 148 4.92 3.74 -13.32
C PRO A 148 4.92 5.15 -12.70
N HIS A 149 4.15 5.32 -11.63
CA HIS A 149 4.03 6.57 -10.85
C HIS A 149 3.42 7.78 -11.60
N PHE A 150 2.82 7.61 -12.79
CA PHE A 150 2.15 8.71 -13.47
C PHE A 150 0.75 8.97 -12.88
N VAL A 151 0.55 10.18 -12.34
CA VAL A 151 -0.76 10.73 -11.97
C VAL A 151 -1.05 11.95 -12.81
N GLY A 152 -2.26 12.03 -13.37
CA GLY A 152 -2.70 13.14 -14.19
C GLY A 152 -3.42 12.70 -15.45
N VAL A 153 -3.43 13.57 -16.46
CA VAL A 153 -4.11 13.31 -17.73
C VAL A 153 -3.07 12.98 -18.79
N ASP A 154 -3.23 11.84 -19.45
CA ASP A 154 -2.46 11.47 -20.64
C ASP A 154 -3.38 11.40 -21.86
N THR A 155 -2.81 11.50 -23.05
CA THR A 155 -3.56 11.45 -24.30
C THR A 155 -2.75 10.76 -25.38
N PHE A 156 -3.40 9.82 -26.06
CA PHE A 156 -2.86 9.16 -27.25
C PHE A 156 -3.84 9.31 -28.43
N TYR A 157 -3.37 8.98 -29.63
CA TYR A 157 -4.15 9.15 -30.87
C TYR A 157 -4.21 7.83 -31.64
N TYR A 158 -5.36 7.56 -32.26
CA TYR A 158 -5.52 6.43 -33.18
C TYR A 158 -6.08 6.89 -34.51
N LYS A 159 -5.87 6.04 -35.52
CA LYS A 159 -6.48 6.14 -36.83
C LYS A 159 -7.25 4.86 -37.10
N VAL A 160 -8.45 5.00 -37.62
CA VAL A 160 -9.24 3.88 -38.13
C VAL A 160 -9.36 4.01 -39.63
N PHE A 161 -9.13 2.90 -40.31
CA PHE A 161 -9.28 2.76 -41.76
C PHE A 161 -10.44 1.83 -42.06
N ASP A 162 -11.14 2.10 -43.15
CA ASP A 162 -12.08 1.17 -43.76
C ASP A 162 -11.37 0.21 -44.73
N SER A 163 -12.14 -0.64 -45.42
CA SER A 163 -11.62 -1.59 -46.41
C SER A 163 -11.14 -0.91 -47.70
N HIS A 164 -11.55 0.34 -47.94
CA HIS A 164 -11.18 1.19 -49.07
C HIS A 164 -9.93 2.06 -48.78
N PHE A 165 -9.37 1.98 -47.57
CA PHE A 165 -8.26 2.79 -47.06
C PHE A 165 -8.59 4.27 -46.83
N ASP A 166 -9.86 4.65 -46.82
CA ASP A 166 -10.29 5.91 -46.24
C ASP A 166 -10.09 5.86 -44.72
N TYR A 167 -9.88 7.02 -44.09
CA TYR A 167 -9.50 7.06 -42.69
C TYR A 167 -10.03 8.27 -41.94
N SER A 168 -10.23 8.07 -40.64
CA SER A 168 -10.44 9.12 -39.65
C SER A 168 -9.47 8.97 -38.48
N ALA A 169 -9.22 10.07 -37.78
CA ALA A 169 -8.23 10.13 -36.72
C ALA A 169 -8.75 10.96 -35.55
N THR A 170 -8.58 10.45 -34.34
CA THR A 170 -9.03 11.12 -33.11
C THR A 170 -8.13 10.77 -31.93
N SER A 171 -8.48 11.27 -30.75
CA SER A 171 -7.74 11.12 -29.51
C SER A 171 -8.50 10.30 -28.47
N VAL A 172 -7.75 9.64 -27.60
CA VAL A 172 -8.24 9.06 -26.35
C VAL A 172 -7.57 9.79 -25.19
N THR A 173 -8.36 10.31 -24.26
CA THR A 173 -7.86 10.96 -23.04
C THR A 173 -8.02 10.02 -21.84
N VAL A 174 -6.92 9.71 -21.16
CA VAL A 174 -6.94 8.86 -19.96
C VAL A 174 -6.62 9.72 -18.74
N THR A 175 -7.51 9.72 -17.75
CA THR A 175 -7.24 10.32 -16.43
C THR A 175 -6.74 9.24 -15.49
N VAL A 176 -5.49 9.33 -15.06
CA VAL A 176 -4.88 8.45 -14.06
C VAL A 176 -4.93 9.16 -12.71
N ALA A 177 -5.68 8.59 -11.77
CA ALA A 177 -5.72 9.11 -10.40
C ALA A 177 -4.69 8.41 -9.52
N ALA A 178 -4.29 9.13 -8.47
CA ALA A 178 -3.55 8.54 -7.37
C ALA A 178 -4.37 7.40 -6.73
N LEU A 179 -3.69 6.33 -6.37
CA LEU A 179 -4.23 5.35 -5.43
C LEU A 179 -4.40 6.08 -4.10
N VAL A 180 -5.58 5.96 -3.48
CA VAL A 180 -5.78 6.50 -2.14
C VAL A 180 -5.27 5.44 -1.19
N ALA A 181 -4.12 5.67 -0.54
CA ALA A 181 -3.74 4.90 0.64
C ALA A 181 -4.88 5.03 1.66
N ASN A 182 -5.46 3.91 2.05
CA ASN A 182 -6.48 3.84 3.08
C ASN A 182 -5.81 4.11 4.43
N ASP A 183 -5.97 5.34 4.91
CA ASP A 183 -5.79 5.81 6.30
C ASP A 183 -6.62 4.94 7.27
N ASP A 184 -6.12 3.74 7.59
CA ASP A 184 -6.85 2.76 8.38
C ASP A 184 -5.94 1.88 9.25
N ASP A 185 -4.68 2.27 9.49
CA ASP A 185 -3.83 1.51 10.39
C ASP A 185 -4.09 1.82 11.88
N PRO A 186 -4.22 0.78 12.72
CA PRO A 186 -4.51 0.91 14.15
C PRO A 186 -3.31 1.52 14.88
N SER A 187 -3.57 2.30 15.94
CA SER A 187 -2.52 2.87 16.80
C SER A 187 -1.50 1.83 17.25
N ASP A 188 -0.22 2.16 17.08
CA ASP A 188 0.88 1.30 17.50
C ASP A 188 0.97 1.26 19.01
N ILE A 189 1.10 0.05 19.56
CA ILE A 189 1.54 -0.21 20.92
C ILE A 189 2.76 -1.10 20.81
N ALA A 190 3.94 -0.59 21.15
CA ALA A 190 5.19 -1.34 21.07
C ALA A 190 5.67 -1.83 22.45
N GLY A 191 6.18 -3.06 22.47
CA GLY A 191 7.13 -3.60 23.45
C GLY A 191 8.54 -3.70 22.84
N PHE A 192 9.56 -3.80 23.69
CA PHE A 192 10.89 -3.19 23.47
C PHE A 192 12.10 -4.14 23.22
N SER A 193 13.20 -3.61 22.63
CA SER A 193 14.62 -4.05 22.81
C SER A 193 15.64 -2.87 22.67
N GLY A 194 16.63 -2.79 23.60
CA GLY A 194 17.67 -1.76 24.00
C GLY A 194 18.16 -0.64 23.04
N ASP A 195 18.69 0.54 23.46
CA ASP A 195 19.19 1.09 24.75
C ASP A 195 18.71 2.55 24.96
N SER A 196 18.40 2.96 26.20
CA SER A 196 18.18 4.36 26.70
C SER A 196 17.23 5.33 25.96
N THR A 197 16.27 4.83 25.19
CA THR A 197 15.16 5.57 24.56
C THR A 197 14.13 4.50 24.19
N VAL A 198 12.82 4.71 24.37
CA VAL A 198 11.85 3.67 23.96
C VAL A 198 11.79 3.64 22.43
N ILE A 199 12.12 2.48 21.86
CA ILE A 199 12.17 2.27 20.41
C ILE A 199 10.85 1.66 19.95
N PHE A 200 10.23 2.29 18.94
CA PHE A 200 9.04 1.83 18.25
C PHE A 200 9.41 1.35 16.86
N ASN A 201 9.09 0.09 16.55
CA ASN A 201 9.03 -0.35 15.16
C ASN A 201 7.63 -0.07 14.63
N VAL A 202 7.49 1.08 13.98
CA VAL A 202 6.22 1.57 13.43
C VAL A 202 5.91 1.03 12.04
N LEU A 203 6.85 0.29 11.41
CA LEU A 203 6.71 -0.19 10.03
C LEU A 203 6.14 -1.61 9.94
N ASP A 204 6.04 -2.33 11.05
CA ASP A 204 5.63 -3.75 11.04
C ASP A 204 4.13 -3.95 10.76
N ASN A 205 3.32 -2.94 11.05
CA ASN A 205 1.88 -2.94 10.83
C ASN A 205 1.39 -1.97 9.76
N ASP A 206 2.23 -1.06 9.28
CA ASP A 206 1.88 -0.12 8.20
C ASP A 206 1.77 -0.86 6.85
N THR A 207 0.55 -1.00 6.33
CA THR A 207 0.28 -1.69 5.05
C THR A 207 0.09 -0.71 3.89
N GLY A 208 0.70 -1.01 2.73
CA GLY A 208 0.50 -0.20 1.52
C GLY A 208 1.60 0.85 1.25
N ILE A 209 2.76 0.68 1.88
CA ILE A 209 3.96 1.53 1.73
C ILE A 209 5.14 0.69 1.18
N ASP A 210 4.82 -0.41 0.49
CA ASP A 210 5.73 -1.53 0.20
C ASP A 210 6.79 -1.24 -0.88
N ASP A 211 6.80 -0.05 -1.49
CA ASP A 211 7.53 0.22 -2.73
C ASP A 211 8.97 0.80 -2.57
N GLN A 212 9.40 1.24 -1.36
CA GLN A 212 10.78 1.68 -0.97
C GLN A 212 11.41 2.84 -1.81
N PRO A 213 12.38 3.67 -1.32
CA PRO A 213 12.83 3.94 0.04
C PRO A 213 11.87 4.84 0.81
N LEU A 214 11.92 4.69 2.14
CA LEU A 214 11.02 5.35 3.07
C LEU A 214 11.65 6.61 3.65
N VAL A 215 10.88 7.68 3.75
CA VAL A 215 11.20 8.83 4.60
C VAL A 215 10.24 8.80 5.77
N LEU A 216 10.78 8.60 6.97
CA LEU A 216 10.01 8.69 8.19
C LEU A 216 10.21 10.08 8.82
N VAL A 217 9.12 10.69 9.26
CA VAL A 217 9.14 11.92 10.05
C VAL A 217 8.30 11.69 11.29
N ALA A 218 8.88 11.88 12.46
CA ALA A 218 8.19 11.86 13.74
C ALA A 218 8.08 13.29 14.27
N ALA A 219 6.93 13.63 14.86
CA ALA A 219 6.79 14.82 15.67
C ALA A 219 7.19 14.51 17.11
N ASP A 220 7.75 15.49 17.80
CA ASP A 220 7.93 15.40 19.25
C ASP A 220 6.55 15.27 19.94
N GLY A 221 6.51 14.49 21.02
CA GLY A 221 5.36 14.45 21.92
C GLY A 221 5.21 15.76 22.70
N ASP A 222 4.08 15.95 23.36
CA ASP A 222 3.87 17.17 24.16
C ASP A 222 4.84 17.22 25.37
N ASN A 223 5.32 16.06 25.82
CA ASN A 223 6.17 15.90 27.00
C ASN A 223 7.41 15.04 26.71
N GLY A 224 7.84 14.91 25.46
CA GLY A 224 9.06 14.20 25.12
C GLY A 224 9.52 14.46 23.70
N VAL A 225 10.74 14.05 23.40
CA VAL A 225 11.36 14.25 22.07
C VAL A 225 11.45 12.92 21.34
N THR A 226 11.26 12.98 20.03
CA THR A 226 11.42 11.82 19.14
C THR A 226 12.76 11.87 18.41
N SER A 227 13.30 10.70 18.10
CA SER A 227 14.48 10.50 17.27
C SER A 227 14.23 9.36 16.29
N ILE A 228 14.92 9.34 15.15
CA ILE A 228 14.77 8.28 14.16
C ILE A 228 16.15 7.66 13.93
N ASP A 229 16.27 6.34 14.02
CA ASP A 229 17.49 5.65 13.61
C ASP A 229 17.54 5.61 12.07
N PRO A 230 18.57 6.20 11.42
CA PRO A 230 18.65 6.28 9.97
C PRO A 230 18.96 4.93 9.29
N ASN A 231 19.30 3.87 10.05
CA ASN A 231 19.67 2.57 9.51
C ASN A 231 18.48 1.63 9.36
N ASP A 232 17.54 1.66 10.32
CA ASP A 232 16.37 0.77 10.35
C ASP A 232 15.03 1.51 10.44
N LEU A 233 15.05 2.85 10.54
CA LEU A 233 13.88 3.72 10.61
C LEU A 233 12.98 3.46 11.82
N THR A 234 13.50 2.87 12.88
CA THR A 234 12.79 2.83 14.17
C THR A 234 12.72 4.23 14.79
N ILE A 235 11.65 4.51 15.53
CA ILE A 235 11.48 5.79 16.26
C ILE A 235 11.88 5.58 17.70
N GLY A 236 12.81 6.38 18.20
CA GLY A 236 13.07 6.53 19.62
C GLY A 236 12.21 7.64 20.24
N TYR A 237 11.68 7.44 21.45
CA TYR A 237 11.04 8.47 22.28
C TYR A 237 11.73 8.61 23.63
N ARG A 238 12.09 9.84 23.99
CA ARG A 238 12.65 10.21 25.29
C ARG A 238 11.72 11.22 25.99
N PRO A 239 11.11 10.88 27.14
CA PRO A 239 10.30 11.83 27.88
C PRO A 239 11.14 12.98 28.43
N SER A 240 10.47 14.09 28.74
CA SER A 240 11.06 15.22 29.47
C SER A 240 11.35 14.82 30.90
N ALA A 241 12.45 15.33 31.46
CA ALA A 241 12.79 15.10 32.86
C ALA A 241 11.64 15.48 33.80
N ASP A 242 11.47 14.73 34.88
CA ASP A 242 10.42 14.86 35.88
C ASP A 242 8.97 14.65 35.34
N PHE A 243 8.80 14.16 34.12
CA PHE A 243 7.48 13.88 33.55
C PHE A 243 6.86 12.61 34.15
N SER A 244 5.57 12.69 34.46
CA SER A 244 4.75 11.56 34.87
C SER A 244 3.38 11.62 34.21
N GLY A 245 2.99 10.55 33.52
CA GLY A 245 1.69 10.40 32.88
C GLY A 245 1.75 9.74 31.50
N ASP A 246 0.63 9.76 30.80
CA ASP A 246 0.55 9.30 29.41
C ASP A 246 1.00 10.41 28.45
N ASP A 247 1.72 10.05 27.39
CA ASP A 247 2.04 10.93 26.27
C ASP A 247 1.75 10.23 24.93
N SER A 248 1.83 10.98 23.84
CA SER A 248 1.71 10.42 22.50
C SER A 248 2.40 11.28 21.47
N PHE A 249 2.77 10.69 20.35
CA PHE A 249 3.29 11.42 19.21
C PHE A 249 2.70 10.90 17.90
N LEU A 250 2.82 11.72 16.85
CA LEU A 250 2.42 11.37 15.50
C LEU A 250 3.67 11.12 14.67
N TYR A 251 3.60 10.14 13.79
CA TYR A 251 4.60 9.96 12.74
C TYR A 251 3.94 9.95 11.37
N LYS A 252 4.77 10.15 10.37
CA LYS A 252 4.39 10.14 8.97
C LYS A 252 5.46 9.42 8.16
N VAL A 253 5.07 8.37 7.46
CA VAL A 253 5.92 7.65 6.52
C VAL A 253 5.60 8.14 5.13
N PHE A 254 6.63 8.30 4.31
CA PHE A 254 6.53 8.57 2.89
C PHE A 254 7.29 7.51 2.13
N ASP A 255 6.83 7.15 0.95
CA ASP A 255 7.62 6.40 -0.04
C ASP A 255 8.21 7.30 -1.12
N ALA A 256 8.74 6.67 -2.18
CA ALA A 256 9.44 7.34 -3.26
C ALA A 256 8.52 8.19 -4.16
N ASP A 257 7.22 7.90 -4.21
CA ASP A 257 6.19 8.58 -4.98
C ASP A 257 5.33 9.55 -4.16
N TYR A 258 5.74 9.83 -2.92
CA TYR A 258 5.08 10.75 -1.98
C TYR A 258 3.69 10.30 -1.54
N ASP A 259 3.38 9.03 -1.73
CA ASP A 259 2.32 8.40 -0.97
C ASP A 259 2.78 8.37 0.49
N HIS A 260 1.80 8.50 1.38
CA HIS A 260 2.10 8.70 2.77
C HIS A 260 1.04 8.12 3.67
N ASP A 261 1.52 7.62 4.80
CA ASP A 261 0.68 7.20 5.91
C ASP A 261 1.03 8.00 7.15
N SER A 262 0.07 8.16 8.06
CA SER A 262 0.25 8.91 9.30
C SER A 262 -0.49 8.24 10.43
N ALA A 263 0.26 7.75 11.41
CA ALA A 263 -0.29 7.09 12.58
C ALA A 263 0.17 7.75 13.87
N LYS A 264 -0.47 7.32 14.96
CA LYS A 264 -0.27 7.82 16.32
C LYS A 264 0.29 6.71 17.19
N VAL A 265 1.35 7.03 17.92
CA VAL A 265 1.93 6.19 18.96
C VAL A 265 1.46 6.70 20.33
N ASP A 266 0.85 5.82 21.13
CA ASP A 266 0.46 6.09 22.51
C ASP A 266 1.51 5.53 23.48
N VAL A 267 2.02 6.36 24.39
CA VAL A 267 3.03 6.02 25.40
C VAL A 267 2.40 6.18 26.79
N ASN A 268 1.99 5.07 27.41
CA ASN A 268 1.25 5.09 28.68
C ASN A 268 2.16 4.78 29.87
N GLY A 269 1.84 5.32 31.05
CA GLY A 269 2.52 4.97 32.30
C GLY A 269 3.98 5.42 32.38
N VAL A 270 4.33 6.55 31.76
CA VAL A 270 5.73 7.03 31.72
C VAL A 270 6.10 7.76 33.00
N LEU A 271 7.24 7.39 33.60
CA LEU A 271 7.90 8.08 34.71
C LEU A 271 9.35 8.41 34.33
N SER A 272 9.71 9.70 34.35
CA SER A 272 11.10 10.13 34.16
C SER A 272 11.63 10.76 35.43
N GLY A 273 12.81 10.31 35.84
CA GLY A 273 13.70 10.99 36.78
C GLY A 273 14.35 12.22 36.15
N SER A 274 15.45 12.62 36.76
CA SER A 274 16.21 13.83 36.53
C SER A 274 17.63 13.50 36.06
N GLU A 275 18.46 14.51 35.80
CA GLU A 275 19.89 14.29 35.48
C GLU A 275 20.75 14.23 36.76
N THR A 276 20.13 13.91 37.91
CA THR A 276 20.75 13.78 39.23
C THR A 276 20.14 12.62 40.00
N ASP A 277 20.87 12.09 40.99
CA ASP A 277 20.46 10.94 41.81
C ASP A 277 18.99 11.01 42.30
N ASP A 278 18.16 10.10 41.75
CA ASP A 278 16.78 9.89 42.11
C ASP A 278 16.63 8.63 42.97
N ALA A 279 16.52 8.84 44.28
CA ALA A 279 16.53 7.75 45.26
C ALA A 279 15.24 6.92 45.32
N ASP A 280 14.14 7.36 44.70
CA ASP A 280 12.82 6.73 44.79
C ASP A 280 12.00 7.00 43.51
N LEU A 281 12.44 6.47 42.35
CA LEU A 281 11.64 6.49 41.13
C LEU A 281 10.79 5.21 41.05
N THR A 282 9.59 5.28 41.61
CA THR A 282 8.70 4.10 41.73
C THR A 282 7.44 4.25 40.88
N GLY A 283 7.17 3.25 40.04
CA GLY A 283 5.95 3.10 39.28
C GLY A 283 4.74 2.76 40.15
N SER A 284 3.61 2.60 39.51
CA SER A 284 2.32 2.41 40.15
C SER A 284 1.87 0.95 40.03
N ALA A 285 0.56 0.71 39.94
CA ALA A 285 0.06 -0.60 39.55
C ALA A 285 -0.38 -0.49 38.09
N GLY A 286 0.20 -1.27 37.20
CA GLY A 286 0.03 -1.12 35.76
C GLY A 286 1.29 -1.54 35.00
N ASN A 287 1.32 -1.26 33.70
CA ASN A 287 2.54 -1.42 32.91
C ASN A 287 3.15 -0.03 32.78
N ASP A 288 4.21 0.23 33.51
CA ASP A 288 4.89 1.51 33.60
C ASP A 288 6.23 1.47 32.84
N ILE A 289 6.66 2.64 32.37
CA ILE A 289 7.97 2.83 31.73
C ILE A 289 8.74 3.85 32.54
N LEU A 290 9.86 3.43 33.13
CA LEU A 290 10.69 4.26 34.00
C LEU A 290 12.01 4.61 33.32
N PHE A 291 12.43 5.88 33.47
CA PHE A 291 13.71 6.39 33.00
C PHE A 291 14.43 7.13 34.12
N GLY A 292 15.61 6.68 34.53
CA GLY A 292 16.47 7.39 35.50
C GLY A 292 17.10 8.63 34.87
N LEU A 293 17.54 8.49 33.61
CA LEU A 293 18.30 9.47 32.82
C LEU A 293 19.76 9.54 33.22
N GLY A 294 20.11 10.27 34.26
CA GLY A 294 21.50 10.36 34.69
C GLY A 294 21.61 10.70 36.17
N GLY A 295 22.70 10.29 36.80
CA GLY A 295 22.76 10.21 38.26
C GLY A 295 22.80 8.75 38.68
N ASN A 296 22.95 8.51 39.98
CA ASN A 296 22.88 7.16 40.53
C ASN A 296 21.47 6.94 41.10
N ASP A 297 20.63 6.27 40.33
CA ASP A 297 19.20 6.24 40.54
C ASP A 297 18.75 4.92 41.20
N THR A 298 17.59 4.93 41.85
CA THR A 298 16.91 3.72 42.33
C THR A 298 15.53 3.66 41.72
N LEU A 299 15.32 2.66 40.87
CA LEU A 299 14.12 2.52 40.05
C LEU A 299 13.36 1.24 40.42
N ASP A 300 12.04 1.36 40.54
CA ASP A 300 11.14 0.24 40.88
C ASP A 300 9.88 0.35 40.01
N GLY A 301 9.64 -0.62 39.13
CA GLY A 301 8.47 -0.63 38.24
C GLY A 301 7.14 -0.66 38.98
N GLY A 302 7.13 -1.21 40.20
CA GLY A 302 5.92 -1.41 40.98
C GLY A 302 5.30 -2.77 40.68
N GLU A 303 4.00 -2.80 40.35
CA GLU A 303 3.31 -4.05 40.02
C GLU A 303 2.81 -4.02 38.59
N GLY A 304 3.29 -4.93 37.76
CA GLY A 304 2.77 -5.18 36.43
C GLY A 304 3.89 -5.46 35.45
N THR A 305 3.65 -5.25 34.15
CA THR A 305 4.69 -5.53 33.15
C THR A 305 5.40 -4.24 32.81
N ASP A 306 6.49 -3.99 33.52
CA ASP A 306 7.19 -2.71 33.46
C ASP A 306 8.44 -2.77 32.57
N ALA A 307 8.90 -1.60 32.16
CA ALA A 307 10.17 -1.40 31.49
C ALA A 307 10.97 -0.33 32.24
N VAL A 308 12.16 -0.68 32.74
CA VAL A 308 12.95 0.19 33.62
C VAL A 308 14.32 0.45 32.98
N LEU A 309 14.67 1.72 32.81
CA LEU A 309 15.93 2.14 32.21
C LEU A 309 16.68 3.07 33.17
N GLY A 310 17.85 2.65 33.66
CA GLY A 310 18.71 3.43 34.57
C GLY A 310 19.27 4.67 33.87
N GLY A 311 20.10 4.45 32.85
CA GLY A 311 20.62 5.53 32.02
C GLY A 311 22.11 5.74 32.26
N ALA A 312 22.51 6.85 32.88
CA ALA A 312 23.92 7.16 33.09
C ALA A 312 24.27 7.36 34.57
N GLY A 313 25.02 6.43 35.13
CA GLY A 313 25.46 6.44 36.53
C GLY A 313 25.50 5.02 37.05
N ASP A 314 25.73 4.86 38.35
CA ASP A 314 25.68 3.53 38.97
C ASP A 314 24.28 3.35 39.57
N ASP A 315 23.38 2.69 38.81
CA ASP A 315 21.95 2.61 39.12
C ASP A 315 21.58 1.34 39.89
N VAL A 316 20.46 1.40 40.60
CA VAL A 316 19.83 0.26 41.28
C VAL A 316 18.45 0.02 40.68
N LEU A 317 18.28 -1.10 39.98
CA LEU A 317 17.00 -1.48 39.39
C LEU A 317 16.38 -2.59 40.21
N ILE A 318 15.21 -2.32 40.79
CA ILE A 318 14.44 -3.28 41.57
C ILE A 318 13.59 -4.10 40.59
N PHE A 319 13.87 -5.39 40.54
CA PHE A 319 13.18 -6.32 39.67
C PHE A 319 11.97 -6.93 40.36
N ASP A 320 10.89 -7.05 39.58
CA ASP A 320 9.75 -7.89 39.85
C ASP A 320 9.64 -8.99 38.77
N ALA A 321 8.94 -10.10 39.07
CA ALA A 321 8.85 -11.23 38.12
C ALA A 321 8.08 -10.90 36.82
N ASN A 322 7.19 -9.91 36.86
CA ASN A 322 6.31 -9.51 35.77
C ASN A 322 6.94 -8.48 34.84
N ASP A 323 8.03 -7.83 35.26
CA ASP A 323 8.81 -6.90 34.48
C ASP A 323 9.15 -7.49 33.12
N SER A 324 9.02 -6.66 32.09
CA SER A 324 9.36 -7.06 30.73
C SER A 324 10.82 -6.81 30.40
N PHE A 325 11.41 -5.75 30.97
CA PHE A 325 12.73 -5.30 30.58
C PHE A 325 13.39 -4.36 31.60
N LEU A 326 14.64 -4.61 31.95
CA LEU A 326 15.48 -3.75 32.80
C LEU A 326 16.82 -3.50 32.12
N ASP A 327 17.22 -2.24 31.98
CA ASP A 327 18.51 -1.85 31.39
C ASP A 327 19.21 -0.85 32.30
N GLY A 328 20.40 -1.20 32.81
CA GLY A 328 21.21 -0.30 33.63
C GLY A 328 21.76 0.88 32.82
N GLY A 329 22.03 0.67 31.53
CA GLY A 329 22.65 1.66 30.66
C GLY A 329 24.16 1.74 30.88
N SER A 330 24.66 2.90 31.33
CA SER A 330 26.09 3.18 31.41
C SER A 330 26.54 3.48 32.84
N GLY A 331 27.36 2.59 33.37
CA GLY A 331 27.99 2.75 34.67
C GLY A 331 28.33 1.40 35.26
N VAL A 332 28.15 1.25 36.56
CA VAL A 332 28.20 -0.05 37.22
C VAL A 332 26.88 -0.31 37.91
N ASP A 333 26.01 -1.02 37.22
CA ASP A 333 24.59 -1.09 37.57
C ASP A 333 24.27 -2.32 38.40
N THR A 334 23.33 -2.17 39.33
CA THR A 334 22.95 -3.18 40.31
C THR A 334 21.49 -3.59 40.14
N LEU A 335 21.27 -4.85 39.80
CA LEU A 335 19.96 -5.47 39.82
C LEU A 335 19.62 -5.95 41.23
N SER A 336 18.58 -5.40 41.85
CA SER A 336 18.06 -5.83 43.14
C SER A 336 16.95 -6.85 42.95
N LEU A 337 17.11 -8.04 43.54
CA LEU A 337 16.24 -9.19 43.39
C LEU A 337 15.73 -9.67 44.74
N ASN A 338 14.49 -10.14 44.81
CA ASN A 338 13.97 -10.91 45.94
C ASN A 338 13.99 -12.41 45.65
N TRP A 339 14.03 -13.20 46.73
CA TRP A 339 14.11 -14.68 46.67
C TRP A 339 12.98 -15.34 45.85
N ASP A 340 11.81 -14.71 45.78
CA ASP A 340 10.59 -15.26 45.18
C ASP A 340 10.30 -14.73 43.75
N ASP A 341 11.18 -13.93 43.16
CA ASP A 341 10.94 -13.26 41.86
C ASP A 341 11.12 -14.18 40.62
N GLY A 342 11.13 -15.49 40.83
CA GLY A 342 11.10 -16.49 39.77
C GLY A 342 12.46 -17.12 39.41
N SER A 343 12.53 -17.70 38.22
CA SER A 343 13.69 -18.43 37.73
C SER A 343 14.67 -17.50 37.01
N LEU A 344 15.96 -17.54 37.39
CA LEU A 344 17.00 -16.69 36.80
C LEU A 344 17.06 -16.81 35.27
N ASP A 345 16.89 -18.00 34.70
CA ASP A 345 16.94 -18.21 33.25
C ASP A 345 15.92 -17.36 32.45
N GLU A 346 14.79 -17.01 33.05
CA GLU A 346 13.78 -16.13 32.44
C GLU A 346 14.14 -14.65 32.63
N LEU A 347 14.68 -14.32 33.81
CA LEU A 347 15.21 -13.00 34.14
C LEU A 347 16.37 -12.58 33.22
N LEU A 348 17.25 -13.50 32.81
CA LEU A 348 18.38 -13.18 31.92
C LEU A 348 17.96 -12.72 30.53
N THR A 349 16.73 -13.03 30.12
CA THR A 349 16.20 -12.58 28.82
C THR A 349 15.62 -11.17 28.88
N LYS A 350 15.49 -10.61 30.08
CA LYS A 350 14.81 -9.35 30.37
C LYS A 350 15.77 -8.26 30.86
N ILE A 351 17.04 -8.59 31.11
CA ILE A 351 18.02 -7.62 31.63
C ILE A 351 19.11 -7.33 30.60
N ASP A 352 19.56 -6.08 30.54
CA ASP A 352 20.73 -5.66 29.78
C ASP A 352 21.58 -4.66 30.57
N ASN A 353 22.88 -4.56 30.24
CA ASN A 353 23.86 -3.66 30.87
C ASN A 353 23.80 -3.65 32.41
N ILE A 354 23.85 -4.84 33.04
CA ILE A 354 23.90 -5.01 34.49
C ILE A 354 25.22 -5.69 34.91
N GLU A 355 26.00 -5.06 35.78
CA GLU A 355 27.29 -5.58 36.25
C GLU A 355 27.22 -6.22 37.64
N GLN A 356 26.23 -5.87 38.46
CA GLN A 356 26.06 -6.36 39.82
C GLN A 356 24.65 -6.88 40.05
N ALA A 357 24.53 -7.89 40.89
CA ALA A 357 23.23 -8.30 41.43
C ALA A 357 23.28 -8.32 42.95
N GLU A 358 22.19 -7.87 43.58
CA GLU A 358 21.95 -7.98 45.01
C GLU A 358 20.72 -8.84 45.24
N LEU A 359 20.87 -9.95 45.96
CA LEU A 359 19.75 -10.84 46.28
C LEU A 359 19.31 -10.64 47.73
N ASN A 360 18.04 -10.31 47.91
CA ASN A 360 17.35 -10.23 49.18
C ASN A 360 16.74 -11.59 49.55
N THR A 361 17.25 -12.21 50.62
CA THR A 361 16.81 -13.55 51.07
C THR A 361 15.81 -13.53 52.22
N ALA A 362 15.27 -12.35 52.57
CA ALA A 362 14.32 -12.20 53.66
C ALA A 362 13.07 -13.08 53.47
N GLY A 363 12.93 -14.12 54.30
CA GLY A 363 11.76 -15.03 54.29
C GLY A 363 11.90 -16.26 53.38
N ALA A 364 13.06 -16.47 52.77
CA ALA A 364 13.38 -17.59 51.90
C ALA A 364 13.12 -18.97 52.52
N ASN A 365 12.44 -19.86 51.80
CA ASN A 365 12.25 -21.27 52.17
C ASN A 365 12.51 -22.20 50.96
N GLY A 366 13.72 -22.75 50.80
CA GLY A 366 14.00 -23.73 49.74
C GLY A 366 15.42 -23.69 49.18
N GLU A 367 15.67 -24.44 48.09
CA GLU A 367 16.88 -24.34 47.28
C GLU A 367 16.56 -23.56 46.00
N GLN A 368 17.34 -22.51 45.70
CA GLN A 368 17.34 -21.76 44.43
C GLN A 368 18.76 -21.81 43.85
N SER A 369 18.88 -21.95 42.53
CA SER A 369 20.17 -22.00 41.84
C SER A 369 20.26 -20.85 40.85
N TYR A 370 21.29 -20.02 40.99
CA TYR A 370 21.56 -18.87 40.12
C TYR A 370 22.82 -19.15 39.29
N LEU A 371 22.70 -19.18 37.96
CA LEU A 371 23.80 -19.36 37.03
C LEU A 371 24.10 -18.03 36.31
N LEU A 372 25.11 -17.29 36.77
CA LEU A 372 25.43 -15.92 36.30
C LEU A 372 26.36 -15.88 35.07
N SER A 373 26.71 -17.04 34.49
CA SER A 373 27.84 -17.16 33.56
C SER A 373 27.65 -16.49 32.18
N ASP A 374 26.49 -15.91 31.89
CA ASP A 374 26.14 -15.38 30.56
C ASP A 374 25.52 -13.96 30.59
N THR A 375 25.72 -13.21 31.67
CA THR A 375 24.88 -12.03 32.01
C THR A 375 25.61 -10.70 32.06
N GLY A 376 26.94 -10.69 31.85
CA GLY A 376 27.77 -9.51 32.17
C GLY A 376 27.97 -9.28 33.68
N ILE A 377 27.09 -9.82 34.54
CA ILE A 377 27.16 -9.70 36.00
C ILE A 377 28.49 -10.28 36.53
N SER A 378 29.28 -9.40 37.12
CA SER A 378 30.64 -9.66 37.59
C SER A 378 30.73 -9.79 39.11
N SER A 379 29.66 -9.40 39.83
CA SER A 379 29.56 -9.52 41.28
C SER A 379 28.13 -9.81 41.73
N LEU A 380 28.01 -10.64 42.77
CA LEU A 380 26.75 -10.95 43.44
C LEU A 380 26.93 -10.70 44.94
N SER A 381 25.98 -9.98 45.53
CA SER A 381 25.93 -9.69 46.96
C SER A 381 24.61 -10.15 47.58
N LEU A 382 24.58 -10.33 48.91
CA LEU A 382 23.36 -10.62 49.68
C LEU A 382 23.09 -9.44 50.60
N SER A 383 21.86 -8.92 50.56
CA SER A 383 21.49 -7.72 51.32
C SER A 383 21.42 -7.95 52.84
N ASP A 384 21.38 -9.21 53.30
CA ASP A 384 21.25 -9.62 54.71
C ASP A 384 22.54 -10.12 55.39
N GLY A 385 23.66 -10.20 54.67
CA GLY A 385 25.00 -10.29 55.26
C GLY A 385 25.64 -11.68 55.45
N VAL A 386 26.95 -11.69 55.10
CA VAL A 386 28.00 -12.72 55.20
C VAL A 386 27.68 -14.11 54.62
N ILE A 387 28.31 -14.38 53.48
CA ILE A 387 28.42 -15.71 52.89
C ILE A 387 29.63 -16.45 53.49
N SER A 388 29.39 -17.56 54.17
CA SER A 388 30.39 -18.58 54.48
C SER A 388 30.43 -19.63 53.36
N ILE A 389 31.59 -19.78 52.72
CA ILE A 389 31.84 -20.79 51.69
C ILE A 389 32.56 -21.97 52.34
N ASP A 390 32.00 -23.18 52.21
CA ASP A 390 32.67 -24.40 52.67
C ASP A 390 33.78 -24.85 51.69
N ASN A 391 34.64 -25.78 52.12
CA ASN A 391 35.75 -26.29 51.30
C ASN A 391 35.29 -27.09 50.04
N SER A 392 33.99 -27.26 49.84
CA SER A 392 33.39 -27.91 48.67
C SER A 392 32.75 -26.90 47.70
N GLY A 393 32.83 -25.59 48.00
CA GLY A 393 32.30 -24.53 47.16
C GLY A 393 30.83 -24.18 47.43
N ASN A 394 30.23 -24.73 48.49
CA ASN A 394 28.85 -24.38 48.84
C ASN A 394 28.82 -23.12 49.68
N ALA A 395 27.95 -22.18 49.33
CA ALA A 395 27.73 -20.97 50.10
C ALA A 395 26.56 -21.11 51.08
N THR A 396 26.75 -20.51 52.25
CA THR A 396 25.77 -20.44 53.34
C THR A 396 25.74 -19.01 53.86
N ASN A 397 24.57 -18.40 54.02
CA ASN A 397 24.45 -17.06 54.62
C ASN A 397 24.34 -17.15 56.16
N SER A 398 24.38 -16.00 56.82
CA SER A 398 24.32 -15.89 58.29
C SER A 398 23.02 -16.45 58.91
N ASP A 399 21.98 -16.64 58.10
CA ASP A 399 20.69 -17.23 58.48
C ASP A 399 20.59 -18.75 58.26
N GLY A 400 21.66 -19.40 57.81
CA GLY A 400 21.75 -20.86 57.73
C GLY A 400 21.05 -21.47 56.51
N ILE A 401 20.81 -20.68 55.46
CA ILE A 401 20.37 -21.19 54.17
C ILE A 401 21.50 -22.02 53.55
N THR A 402 21.24 -23.29 53.28
CA THR A 402 22.17 -24.20 52.60
C THR A 402 21.65 -24.48 51.19
N GLY A 403 22.47 -24.29 50.15
CA GLY A 403 22.10 -24.66 48.78
C GLY A 403 22.52 -23.69 47.67
N LEU A 404 23.22 -22.61 47.98
CA LEU A 404 23.78 -21.72 46.94
C LEU A 404 24.97 -22.43 46.26
N ASN A 405 24.73 -23.03 45.10
CA ASN A 405 25.73 -23.72 44.31
C ASN A 405 26.35 -22.76 43.29
N PHE A 406 27.49 -22.16 43.64
CA PHE A 406 28.30 -21.38 42.72
C PHE A 406 29.14 -22.32 41.84
N ALA A 407 28.50 -22.95 40.86
CA ALA A 407 29.18 -23.87 39.96
C ALA A 407 30.21 -23.12 39.10
N GLN A 408 31.50 -23.31 39.42
CA GLN A 408 32.70 -22.95 38.64
C GLN A 408 32.55 -21.75 37.68
N LEU A 409 32.66 -20.56 38.26
CA LEU A 409 32.79 -19.29 37.54
C LEU A 409 34.08 -19.29 36.69
N SER A 410 33.96 -19.49 35.37
CA SER A 410 35.08 -19.30 34.43
C SER A 410 35.21 -17.84 34.03
N GLY A 411 35.49 -16.98 35.00
CA GLY A 411 35.61 -15.53 34.86
C GLY A 411 35.60 -14.94 36.25
N GLY A 412 36.69 -14.30 36.65
CA GLY A 412 36.96 -13.98 38.06
C GLY A 412 35.97 -13.01 38.70
N VAL A 413 34.88 -13.54 39.25
CA VAL A 413 34.02 -12.85 40.24
C VAL A 413 34.81 -12.73 41.54
N SER A 414 34.93 -11.51 42.05
CA SER A 414 35.55 -11.25 43.36
C SER A 414 34.46 -11.19 44.42
N VAL A 415 34.32 -12.24 45.21
CA VAL A 415 33.45 -12.23 46.41
C VAL A 415 34.19 -11.44 47.50
N PHE A 416 33.78 -10.21 47.78
CA PHE A 416 34.35 -9.43 48.88
C PHE A 416 33.78 -9.93 50.22
N ALA A 417 34.53 -10.80 50.88
CA ALA A 417 34.31 -11.12 52.29
C ALA A 417 34.98 -10.04 53.15
N ASP A 418 34.19 -9.26 53.89
CA ASP A 418 34.71 -8.42 54.95
C ASP A 418 35.11 -9.34 56.12
N VAL A 419 36.37 -9.80 56.13
CA VAL A 419 36.90 -10.69 57.17
C VAL A 419 37.19 -9.87 58.43
N PRO A 420 36.52 -10.11 59.57
CA PRO A 420 37.00 -9.58 60.83
C PRO A 420 38.29 -10.33 61.19
N ILE A 421 39.40 -9.58 61.26
CA ILE A 421 40.63 -10.04 61.91
C ILE A 421 40.29 -10.31 63.38
N ASP A 422 40.20 -11.59 63.77
CA ASP A 422 40.72 -12.04 65.06
C ASP A 422 40.91 -13.57 65.16
N ALA A 423 42.19 -13.92 65.32
CA ALA A 423 42.75 -14.91 66.25
C ALA A 423 42.79 -16.44 65.96
N VAL A 424 43.99 -16.86 65.55
CA VAL A 424 44.91 -17.85 66.19
C VAL A 424 44.56 -19.36 66.22
N PHE A 425 45.46 -20.11 65.54
CA PHE A 425 45.91 -21.50 65.71
C PHE A 425 45.37 -22.35 66.88
N VAL A 426 44.94 -23.58 66.58
CA VAL A 426 45.59 -24.85 67.02
C VAL A 426 45.58 -25.86 65.87
#